data_AF-A0A562GP74-F1
#
_entry.id   AF-A0A562GP74-F1
#
_cell.length_a   1.000
_cell.length_b   1.000
_cell.length_c   1.000
_cell.angle_alpha   90.00
_cell.angle_beta   90.00
_cell.angle_gamma   90.00
#
_symmetry.space_group_name_H-M   'P 1'
#
loop_
_entity.id
_entity.type
_entity.pdbx_description
1 polymer ?
#
loop_
_entity_poly.entity_id
_entity_poly.type
_entity_poly.pdbx_seq_one_letter_code
_entity_poly.pdbx_strand_id
1 'polypeptide(L)'
;MSKKMIILFIILLFSSSASCFAITLSQPVEIGSVYTKDLVRYGSQSALPTSLKDKYYDFGKDKVVRLYVNFYGQDRFGDTKNINNTVSLREGRHRSAFYEIFEIAGNKGEVFYVIGCGGTDGYSDFAIIGKTSDGKYITYVSRNHFENLHPTIKDSVTGPTVGAKIAVEDDTIVLNCGRKGMVPPLVPTFWQYRLKWDDKAQWFGIEYIPLRNE
;
A
#
# COMPACT_ATOMS: atom_id res chain seq x y z
N MET A 1 14.55 50.62 12.16
CA MET A 1 14.54 49.77 10.95
C MET A 1 13.72 50.48 9.87
N SER A 2 14.27 50.74 8.68
CA SER A 2 13.56 51.55 7.67
C SER A 2 12.42 50.74 7.01
N LYS A 3 11.32 51.39 6.60
CA LYS A 3 10.19 50.72 5.90
C LYS A 3 10.65 49.88 4.70
N LYS A 4 11.70 50.32 3.99
CA LYS A 4 12.30 49.59 2.86
C LYS A 4 12.92 48.25 3.30
N MET A 5 13.52 48.22 4.49
CA MET A 5 14.16 47.04 5.06
C MET A 5 13.14 45.99 5.52
N ILE A 6 11.98 46.43 6.04
CA ILE A 6 10.88 45.54 6.43
C ILE A 6 10.25 44.89 5.19
N ILE A 7 10.02 45.66 4.13
CA ILE A 7 9.47 45.14 2.87
C ILE A 7 10.42 44.13 2.23
N LEU A 8 11.73 44.40 2.23
CA LEU A 8 12.73 43.48 1.70
C LEU A 8 12.76 42.16 2.50
N PHE A 9 12.61 42.23 3.83
CA PHE A 9 12.58 41.05 4.69
C PHE A 9 11.32 40.20 4.48
N ILE A 10 10.16 40.86 4.30
CA ILE A 10 8.90 40.18 3.95
C ILE A 10 9.03 39.49 2.58
N ILE A 11 9.56 40.16 1.57
CA ILE A 11 9.78 39.57 0.24
C ILE A 11 10.73 38.37 0.35
N LEU A 12 11.83 38.47 1.11
CA LEU A 12 12.77 37.36 1.29
C LEU A 12 12.11 36.12 1.93
N LEU A 13 11.24 36.33 2.92
CA LEU A 13 10.48 35.28 3.59
C LEU A 13 9.45 34.61 2.65
N PHE A 14 8.81 35.39 1.76
CA PHE A 14 7.92 34.85 0.72
C PHE A 14 8.69 34.17 -0.43
N SER A 15 9.91 34.58 -0.73
CA SER A 15 10.77 33.92 -1.72
C SER A 15 11.22 32.53 -1.25
N SER A 16 11.43 32.34 0.07
CA SER A 16 11.81 31.04 0.63
C SER A 16 10.66 30.02 0.68
N SER A 17 9.40 30.46 0.64
CA SER A 17 8.24 29.55 0.63
C SER A 17 7.83 29.09 -0.78
N ALA A 18 8.40 29.70 -1.83
CA ALA A 18 8.09 29.37 -3.22
C ALA A 18 8.90 28.18 -3.78
N SER A 19 9.85 27.63 -3.02
CA SER A 19 10.55 26.40 -3.39
C SER A 19 9.75 25.19 -2.94
N CYS A 20 8.53 25.04 -3.46
CA CYS A 20 7.75 23.81 -3.34
C CYS A 20 8.39 22.78 -4.28
N PHE A 21 9.53 22.21 -3.88
CA PHE A 21 10.06 21.03 -4.56
C PHE A 21 9.04 19.91 -4.34
N ALA A 22 8.55 19.34 -5.44
CA ALA A 22 7.72 18.15 -5.40
C ALA A 22 8.44 17.08 -4.56
N ILE A 23 7.68 16.31 -3.78
CA ILE A 23 8.27 15.17 -3.06
C ILE A 23 9.06 14.30 -4.04
N THR A 24 10.18 13.74 -3.58
CA THR A 24 10.86 12.67 -4.32
C THR A 24 10.84 11.44 -3.45
N LEU A 25 10.46 10.33 -4.03
CA LEU A 25 10.32 9.04 -3.36
C LEU A 25 11.55 8.17 -3.66
N SER A 26 11.98 7.37 -2.68
CA SER A 26 13.01 6.37 -2.86
C SER A 26 12.49 5.18 -3.66
N GLN A 27 13.39 4.37 -4.23
CA GLN A 27 12.97 3.05 -4.73
C GLN A 27 12.41 2.20 -3.58
N PRO A 28 11.42 1.33 -3.84
CA PRO A 28 10.85 0.46 -2.82
C PRO A 28 11.88 -0.51 -2.23
N VAL A 29 11.87 -0.66 -0.92
CA VAL A 29 12.70 -1.65 -0.20
C VAL A 29 11.77 -2.65 0.49
N GLU A 30 11.88 -3.94 0.15
CA GLU A 30 11.12 -4.97 0.88
C GLU A 30 11.62 -5.04 2.33
N ILE A 31 10.72 -4.75 3.28
CA ILE A 31 11.02 -4.80 4.72
C ILE A 31 10.46 -6.04 5.39
N GLY A 32 9.63 -6.79 4.67
CA GLY A 32 9.27 -8.15 5.02
C GLY A 32 7.95 -8.58 4.40
N SER A 33 7.44 -9.69 4.90
CA SER A 33 6.31 -10.37 4.28
C SER A 33 5.55 -11.23 5.29
N VAL A 34 4.23 -11.29 5.14
CA VAL A 34 3.30 -12.07 5.96
C VAL A 34 2.80 -13.26 5.15
N TYR A 35 2.89 -14.48 5.71
CA TYR A 35 2.49 -15.71 5.02
C TYR A 35 1.64 -16.59 5.94
N THR A 36 0.61 -17.22 5.38
CA THR A 36 -0.15 -18.28 6.06
C THR A 36 0.53 -19.65 5.84
N LYS A 37 0.65 -20.47 6.89
CA LYS A 37 1.28 -21.81 6.82
C LYS A 37 0.44 -22.84 6.07
N ASP A 38 -0.87 -22.67 6.07
CA ASP A 38 -1.80 -23.76 5.76
C ASP A 38 -1.89 -24.13 4.28
N LEU A 39 -1.19 -23.43 3.39
CA LEU A 39 -1.03 -23.87 2.00
C LEU A 39 -0.24 -25.18 1.84
N VAL A 40 0.45 -25.65 2.89
CA VAL A 40 1.12 -26.96 2.91
C VAL A 40 0.19 -28.12 3.31
N ARG A 41 -1.05 -27.87 3.76
CA ARG A 41 -1.98 -28.93 4.22
C ARG A 41 -3.36 -28.88 3.53
N TYR A 42 -3.39 -28.87 2.20
CA TYR A 42 -4.63 -29.17 1.47
C TYR A 42 -5.07 -30.66 1.54
N GLY A 43 -4.36 -31.51 2.29
CA GLY A 43 -4.64 -32.95 2.40
C GLY A 43 -5.18 -33.46 3.74
N SER A 44 -5.31 -32.64 4.79
CA SER A 44 -5.83 -33.12 6.07
C SER A 44 -6.65 -32.07 6.80
N GLN A 45 -7.97 -32.28 6.88
CA GLN A 45 -8.91 -31.53 7.72
C GLN A 45 -8.40 -31.50 9.17
N SER A 46 -7.66 -30.46 9.51
CA SER A 46 -7.28 -30.14 10.88
C SER A 46 -8.31 -29.10 11.35
N ALA A 47 -8.97 -29.34 12.48
CA ALA A 47 -10.01 -28.46 13.00
C ALA A 47 -9.56 -27.00 12.98
N LEU A 48 -10.29 -26.17 12.21
CA LEU A 48 -10.03 -24.74 12.13
C LEU A 48 -10.27 -24.12 13.52
N PRO A 49 -9.33 -23.39 14.10
CA PRO A 49 -9.55 -22.68 15.34
C PRO A 49 -10.75 -21.72 15.21
N THR A 50 -11.64 -21.76 16.18
CA THR A 50 -12.91 -21.01 16.21
C THR A 50 -12.77 -19.57 16.68
N SER A 51 -11.58 -19.13 17.11
CA SER A 51 -11.37 -17.77 17.64
C SER A 51 -10.86 -16.81 16.56
N LEU A 52 -11.70 -15.84 16.20
CA LEU A 52 -11.31 -14.64 15.46
C LEU A 52 -10.40 -13.79 16.35
N LYS A 53 -9.11 -13.67 16.02
CA LYS A 53 -8.19 -12.76 16.73
C LYS A 53 -7.52 -11.83 15.74
N ASP A 54 -7.62 -10.53 16.01
CA ASP A 54 -6.89 -9.51 15.25
C ASP A 54 -5.39 -9.72 15.41
N LYS A 55 -4.67 -9.37 14.35
CA LYS A 55 -3.21 -9.52 14.25
C LYS A 55 -2.60 -8.14 14.10
N TYR A 56 -1.48 -7.91 14.77
CA TYR A 56 -0.83 -6.60 14.84
C TYR A 56 0.61 -6.71 14.35
N TYR A 57 1.00 -5.82 13.43
CA TYR A 57 2.31 -5.82 12.76
C TYR A 57 2.98 -4.45 12.92
N ASP A 58 4.25 -4.45 13.36
CA ASP A 58 5.08 -3.23 13.49
C ASP A 58 6.02 -3.08 12.30
N PHE A 59 6.29 -1.84 11.89
CA PHE A 59 7.17 -1.50 10.78
C PHE A 59 8.64 -1.22 11.21
N GLY A 60 8.95 -1.19 12.51
CA GLY A 60 10.19 -0.58 13.00
C GLY A 60 11.25 -1.50 13.64
N LYS A 61 11.02 -2.80 13.84
CA LYS A 61 12.01 -3.63 14.53
C LYS A 61 11.97 -5.08 14.09
N ASP A 62 13.11 -5.53 13.59
CA ASP A 62 13.37 -6.84 13.00
C ASP A 62 12.46 -7.06 11.78
N LYS A 63 13.07 -7.11 10.59
CA LYS A 63 12.46 -7.47 9.29
C LYS A 63 11.17 -8.25 9.51
N VAL A 64 10.03 -7.84 8.94
CA VAL A 64 8.75 -8.55 9.13
C VAL A 64 8.93 -9.98 8.60
N VAL A 65 9.35 -10.89 9.48
CA VAL A 65 9.81 -12.24 9.15
C VAL A 65 8.68 -13.19 9.49
N ARG A 66 8.03 -13.68 8.43
CA ARG A 66 7.25 -14.93 8.34
C ARG A 66 6.55 -15.33 9.63
N LEU A 67 5.37 -14.77 9.84
CA LEU A 67 4.53 -15.18 10.96
C LEU A 67 3.42 -16.15 10.50
N TYR A 68 3.54 -17.37 11.01
CA TYR A 68 2.58 -18.46 10.99
C TYR A 68 1.22 -18.05 11.55
N VAL A 69 0.18 -17.78 10.75
CA VAL A 69 -1.16 -17.58 11.36
C VAL A 69 -2.36 -17.97 10.50
N ASN A 70 -3.39 -18.40 11.23
CA ASN A 70 -4.68 -18.93 10.83
C ASN A 70 -5.61 -17.91 10.12
N PHE A 71 -6.64 -18.43 9.45
CA PHE A 71 -7.48 -17.78 8.43
C PHE A 71 -8.54 -16.77 8.92
N TYR A 72 -8.58 -16.43 10.22
CA TYR A 72 -9.74 -15.75 10.82
C TYR A 72 -9.31 -14.63 11.79
N GLY A 73 -9.23 -13.38 11.31
CA GLY A 73 -8.91 -12.15 12.06
C GLY A 73 -8.62 -10.95 11.14
N GLN A 74 -8.69 -9.71 11.61
CA GLN A 74 -8.22 -8.55 10.82
C GLN A 74 -6.71 -8.37 10.96
N ASP A 75 -6.03 -8.14 9.84
CA ASP A 75 -4.61 -7.79 9.83
C ASP A 75 -4.47 -6.27 10.03
N ARG A 76 -3.77 -5.88 11.11
CA ARG A 76 -3.59 -4.48 11.53
C ARG A 76 -2.11 -4.12 11.55
N PHE A 77 -1.76 -2.99 10.96
CA PHE A 77 -0.38 -2.55 10.75
C PHE A 77 -0.13 -1.19 11.40
N GLY A 78 1.00 -1.01 12.08
CA GLY A 78 1.36 0.24 12.75
C GLY A 78 2.03 0.01 14.10
N ASP A 79 1.68 0.82 15.11
CA ASP A 79 2.28 0.71 16.44
C ASP A 79 1.64 -0.43 17.24
N THR A 80 2.36 -1.53 17.40
CA THR A 80 1.88 -2.70 18.15
C THR A 80 1.75 -2.46 19.66
N LYS A 81 2.42 -1.42 20.19
CA LYS A 81 2.31 -1.02 21.61
C LYS A 81 1.11 -0.11 21.85
N ASN A 82 0.60 0.53 20.80
CA ASN A 82 -0.60 1.34 20.83
C ASN A 82 -1.57 0.88 19.74
N ILE A 83 -2.42 -0.09 20.05
CA ILE A 83 -3.35 -0.70 19.10
C ILE A 83 -4.29 0.32 18.41
N ASN A 84 -4.56 1.46 19.04
CA ASN A 84 -5.37 2.54 18.45
C ASN A 84 -4.61 3.31 17.36
N ASN A 85 -3.29 3.19 17.34
CA ASN A 85 -2.40 3.70 16.30
C ASN A 85 -2.00 2.58 15.32
N THR A 86 -3.00 1.80 14.88
CA THR A 86 -2.85 0.78 13.86
C THR A 86 -3.96 0.88 12.83
N VAL A 87 -3.62 0.54 11.60
CA VAL A 87 -4.50 0.55 10.43
C VAL A 87 -4.89 -0.87 10.07
N SER A 88 -6.18 -1.13 9.88
CA SER A 88 -6.68 -2.41 9.36
C SER A 88 -6.68 -2.38 7.83
N LEU A 89 -6.20 -3.45 7.19
CA LEU A 89 -6.25 -3.56 5.72
C LEU A 89 -7.65 -3.84 5.18
N ARG A 90 -8.62 -4.21 6.03
CA ARG A 90 -9.95 -4.61 5.58
C ARG A 90 -11.07 -4.39 6.58
N GLU A 91 -12.19 -3.92 6.07
CA GLU A 91 -13.52 -4.05 6.68
C GLU A 91 -14.15 -5.39 6.24
N GLY A 92 -13.75 -6.52 6.82
CA GLY A 92 -14.47 -7.78 6.55
C GLY A 92 -13.70 -9.09 6.69
N ARG A 93 -14.42 -10.20 6.52
CA ARG A 93 -13.92 -11.58 6.68
C ARG A 93 -13.28 -12.06 5.38
N HIS A 94 -11.97 -12.10 5.27
CA HIS A 94 -11.32 -12.74 4.13
C HIS A 94 -10.00 -13.41 4.45
N ARG A 95 -9.64 -14.32 3.53
CA ARG A 95 -8.49 -15.22 3.55
C ARG A 95 -7.44 -14.72 2.57
N SER A 96 -6.68 -13.69 2.93
CA SER A 96 -5.48 -13.33 2.15
C SER A 96 -4.31 -14.11 2.73
N ALA A 97 -3.71 -14.94 1.89
CA ALA A 97 -2.70 -15.91 2.32
C ALA A 97 -1.29 -15.31 2.44
N PHE A 98 -1.04 -14.18 1.76
CA PHE A 98 0.29 -13.62 1.53
C PHE A 98 0.27 -12.10 1.39
N TYR A 99 1.20 -11.42 2.05
CA TYR A 99 1.48 -10.01 1.83
C TYR A 99 2.98 -9.79 1.74
N GLU A 100 3.41 -9.01 0.77
CA GLU A 100 4.74 -8.40 0.71
C GLU A 100 4.61 -6.94 1.17
N ILE A 101 5.58 -6.47 1.94
CA ILE A 101 5.58 -5.15 2.56
C ILE A 101 6.83 -4.41 2.10
N PHE A 102 6.62 -3.29 1.44
CA PHE A 102 7.68 -2.44 0.92
C PHE A 102 7.64 -1.08 1.62
N GLU A 103 8.81 -0.58 1.99
CA GLU A 103 9.01 0.77 2.48
C GLU A 103 9.46 1.68 1.33
N ILE A 104 8.88 2.87 1.28
CA ILE A 104 9.22 3.96 0.34
C ILE A 104 9.36 5.23 1.17
N ALA A 105 10.55 5.83 1.16
CA ALA A 105 10.83 7.05 1.90
C ALA A 105 10.70 8.28 0.99
N GLY A 106 10.13 9.36 1.52
CA GLY A 106 10.14 10.68 0.91
C GLY A 106 11.38 11.49 1.32
N ASN A 107 11.78 12.44 0.47
CA ASN A 107 12.92 13.32 0.72
C ASN A 107 12.72 14.33 1.86
N LYS A 108 11.50 14.48 2.40
CA LYS A 108 11.20 15.37 3.55
C LYS A 108 10.87 14.58 4.82
N GLY A 109 11.14 13.27 4.83
CA GLY A 109 10.99 12.39 5.99
C GLY A 109 9.66 11.64 6.05
N GLU A 110 8.82 11.73 5.01
CA GLU A 110 7.66 10.87 4.84
C GLU A 110 8.10 9.41 4.70
N VAL A 111 7.29 8.49 5.24
CA VAL A 111 7.50 7.07 5.04
C VAL A 111 6.17 6.44 4.68
N PHE A 112 6.16 5.75 3.55
CA PHE A 112 5.03 4.99 3.03
C PHE A 112 5.35 3.51 3.05
N TYR A 113 4.37 2.72 3.46
CA TYR A 113 4.40 1.27 3.47
C TYR A 113 3.38 0.77 2.45
N VAL A 114 3.89 0.19 1.37
CA VAL A 114 3.07 -0.46 0.35
C VAL A 114 2.91 -1.92 0.74
N ILE A 115 1.69 -2.30 1.04
CA ILE A 115 1.34 -3.68 1.39
C ILE A 115 0.55 -4.26 0.23
N GLY A 116 1.09 -5.29 -0.42
CA GLY A 116 0.49 -5.93 -1.58
C GLY A 116 0.47 -7.44 -1.45
N CYS A 117 -0.62 -8.07 -1.87
CA CYS A 117 -0.73 -9.53 -1.91
C CYS A 117 -0.06 -10.11 -3.17
N GLY A 118 1.11 -10.72 -2.99
CA GLY A 118 1.80 -11.53 -3.99
C GLY A 118 1.16 -12.92 -4.09
N GLY A 119 0.02 -13.05 -4.75
CA GLY A 119 -0.71 -14.32 -4.85
C GLY A 119 -1.42 -14.51 -6.19
N THR A 120 -1.46 -15.76 -6.64
CA THR A 120 -2.15 -16.22 -7.87
C THR A 120 -3.67 -16.15 -7.82
N ASP A 121 -4.22 -15.85 -6.64
CA ASP A 121 -5.60 -16.21 -6.33
C ASP A 121 -6.54 -15.01 -6.37
N GLY A 122 -6.23 -13.94 -7.13
CA GLY A 122 -7.14 -12.83 -7.39
C GLY A 122 -7.66 -12.04 -6.17
N TYR A 123 -7.38 -12.44 -4.93
CA TYR A 123 -7.78 -11.76 -3.71
C TYR A 123 -6.64 -10.88 -3.25
N SER A 124 -6.47 -9.78 -3.95
CA SER A 124 -5.35 -8.89 -3.67
C SER A 124 -5.84 -7.72 -2.84
N ASP A 125 -5.71 -7.90 -1.53
CA ASP A 125 -5.74 -6.78 -0.60
C ASP A 125 -4.48 -5.94 -0.81
N PHE A 126 -4.68 -4.64 -0.92
CA PHE A 126 -3.63 -3.67 -1.14
C PHE A 126 -3.89 -2.46 -0.26
N ALA A 127 -2.83 -1.93 0.35
CA ALA A 127 -2.86 -0.59 0.92
C ALA A 127 -1.53 0.13 0.79
N ILE A 128 -1.63 1.46 0.74
CA ILE A 128 -0.52 2.36 1.09
C ILE A 128 -0.85 2.96 2.44
N ILE A 129 -0.04 2.63 3.43
CA ILE A 129 -0.09 3.19 4.77
C ILE A 129 1.06 4.18 4.88
N GLY A 130 0.89 5.28 5.59
CA GLY A 130 2.04 6.12 5.93
C GLY A 130 1.99 6.56 7.37
N LYS A 131 3.14 7.05 7.84
CA LYS A 131 3.30 7.60 9.18
C LYS A 131 3.33 9.12 9.10
N THR A 132 2.36 9.77 9.72
CA THR A 132 2.30 11.22 9.84
C THR A 132 3.39 11.73 10.79
N SER A 133 3.68 13.03 10.72
CA SER A 133 4.71 13.68 11.55
C SER A 133 4.42 13.61 13.06
N ASP A 134 3.15 13.50 13.47
CA ASP A 134 2.73 13.24 14.87
C ASP A 134 2.82 11.75 15.25
N GLY A 135 3.34 10.91 14.37
CA GLY A 135 3.59 9.49 14.61
C GLY A 135 2.38 8.57 14.40
N LYS A 136 1.29 9.07 13.83
CA LYS A 136 0.09 8.27 13.56
C LYS A 136 0.20 7.52 12.25
N TYR A 137 -0.32 6.29 12.22
CA TYR A 137 -0.46 5.53 10.99
C TYR A 137 -1.83 5.81 10.36
N ILE A 138 -1.84 6.14 9.07
CA ILE A 138 -3.06 6.37 8.29
C ILE A 138 -3.02 5.59 6.98
N THR A 139 -4.21 5.24 6.47
CA THR A 139 -4.36 4.64 5.13
C THR A 139 -4.49 5.76 4.11
N TYR A 140 -3.55 5.86 3.18
CA TYR A 140 -3.69 6.76 2.03
C TYR A 140 -4.39 6.08 0.86
N VAL A 141 -4.10 4.80 0.65
CA VAL A 141 -4.70 4.03 -0.43
C VAL A 141 -5.16 2.69 0.12
N SER A 142 -6.36 2.26 -0.23
CA SER A 142 -6.90 0.94 0.06
C SER A 142 -7.44 0.33 -1.23
N ARG A 143 -7.74 -0.96 -1.18
CA ARG A 143 -8.42 -1.69 -2.26
C ARG A 143 -9.60 -0.92 -2.86
N ASN A 144 -10.45 -0.33 -2.02
CA ASN A 144 -11.71 0.31 -2.44
C ASN A 144 -11.47 1.49 -3.39
N HIS A 145 -10.31 2.14 -3.33
CA HIS A 145 -9.97 3.21 -4.25
C HIS A 145 -9.76 2.73 -5.70
N PHE A 146 -9.50 1.44 -5.92
CA PHE A 146 -9.31 0.86 -7.26
C PHE A 146 -10.58 0.25 -7.87
N GLU A 147 -11.59 -0.06 -7.06
CA GLU A 147 -12.76 -0.84 -7.49
C GLU A 147 -13.55 -0.16 -8.61
N ASN A 148 -13.48 1.17 -8.72
CA ASN A 148 -14.13 1.95 -9.78
C ASN A 148 -13.21 2.34 -10.94
N LEU A 149 -11.90 2.09 -10.85
CA LEU A 149 -10.93 2.56 -11.84
C LEU A 149 -10.67 1.54 -12.97
N HIS A 150 -10.91 0.25 -12.72
CA HIS A 150 -10.73 -0.79 -13.74
C HIS A 150 -12.09 -1.25 -14.30
N PRO A 151 -12.34 -1.12 -15.61
CA PRO A 151 -13.66 -1.37 -16.20
C PRO A 151 -14.17 -2.82 -16.04
N THR A 152 -13.28 -3.80 -15.84
CA THR A 152 -13.65 -5.23 -15.64
C THR A 152 -13.51 -5.74 -14.20
N ILE A 153 -13.04 -4.94 -13.23
CA ILE A 153 -12.97 -5.35 -11.80
C ILE A 153 -14.30 -5.08 -11.09
N LYS A 154 -15.14 -4.20 -11.62
CA LYS A 154 -16.43 -3.80 -11.02
C LYS A 154 -17.35 -4.98 -10.66
N ASP A 155 -17.29 -6.07 -11.44
CA ASP A 155 -18.10 -7.29 -11.22
C ASP A 155 -17.26 -8.50 -10.79
N SER A 156 -15.97 -8.30 -10.50
CA SER A 156 -15.05 -9.38 -10.16
C SER A 156 -14.94 -9.51 -8.64
N VAL A 157 -15.22 -10.71 -8.12
CA VAL A 157 -14.95 -11.07 -6.71
C VAL A 157 -13.44 -10.99 -6.39
N THR A 158 -12.60 -10.88 -7.43
CA THR A 158 -11.15 -10.78 -7.37
C THR A 158 -10.69 -9.32 -7.56
N GLY A 159 -9.95 -8.79 -6.58
CA GLY A 159 -9.27 -7.49 -6.66
C GLY A 159 -8.06 -7.50 -7.62
N PRO A 160 -7.38 -6.34 -7.78
CA PRO A 160 -6.25 -6.23 -8.68
C PRO A 160 -5.03 -6.98 -8.15
N THR A 161 -4.56 -8.02 -8.86
CA THR A 161 -3.29 -8.67 -8.50
C THR A 161 -2.12 -7.77 -8.85
N VAL A 162 -1.57 -7.13 -7.83
CA VAL A 162 -0.29 -6.42 -7.90
C VAL A 162 0.78 -7.51 -8.04
N GLY A 163 1.47 -7.53 -9.18
CA GLY A 163 2.66 -8.35 -9.33
C GLY A 163 3.78 -7.79 -8.45
N ALA A 164 4.79 -8.60 -8.14
CA ALA A 164 5.93 -8.25 -7.27
C ALA A 164 6.85 -7.11 -7.80
N LYS A 165 6.38 -6.30 -8.76
CA LYS A 165 7.12 -5.18 -9.33
C LYS A 165 6.42 -3.87 -8.98
N ILE A 166 6.66 -3.41 -7.76
CA ILE A 166 6.44 -2.02 -7.35
C ILE A 166 7.70 -1.24 -7.75
N ALA A 167 7.51 -0.09 -8.37
CA ALA A 167 8.59 0.82 -8.71
C ALA A 167 8.21 2.25 -8.31
N VAL A 168 9.21 3.14 -8.32
CA VAL A 168 9.01 4.57 -8.11
C VAL A 168 9.60 5.34 -9.28
N GLU A 169 8.85 6.32 -9.76
CA GLU A 169 9.25 7.30 -10.76
C GLU A 169 9.05 8.69 -10.16
N ASP A 170 10.12 9.30 -9.65
CA ASP A 170 10.13 10.59 -8.93
C ASP A 170 9.14 10.66 -7.76
N ASP A 171 7.96 11.24 -7.97
CA ASP A 171 6.88 11.45 -6.98
C ASP A 171 5.74 10.42 -7.10
N THR A 172 5.93 9.42 -7.97
CA THR A 172 4.88 8.49 -8.39
C THR A 172 5.26 7.06 -8.04
N ILE A 173 4.41 6.38 -7.27
CA ILE A 173 4.49 4.93 -7.05
C ILE A 173 3.81 4.23 -8.23
N VAL A 174 4.53 3.31 -8.88
CA VAL A 174 4.05 2.54 -10.02
C VAL A 174 3.79 1.11 -9.59
N LEU A 175 2.53 0.70 -9.67
CA LEU A 175 2.09 -0.66 -9.41
C LEU A 175 1.84 -1.37 -10.74
N ASN A 176 2.65 -2.38 -11.03
CA ASN A 176 2.38 -3.27 -12.16
C ASN A 176 1.39 -4.34 -11.72
N CYS A 177 0.23 -4.34 -12.34
CA CYS A 177 -0.83 -5.28 -12.07
C CYS A 177 -1.03 -6.22 -13.26
N GLY A 178 -1.50 -7.42 -12.96
CA GLY A 178 -1.88 -8.34 -14.01
C GLY A 178 -2.78 -9.44 -13.51
N ARG A 179 -3.71 -9.86 -14.34
CA ARG A 179 -4.53 -11.04 -14.11
C ARG A 179 -4.03 -12.13 -15.04
N LYS A 180 -3.49 -13.21 -14.47
CA LYS A 180 -3.33 -14.46 -15.23
C LYS A 180 -4.73 -15.01 -15.50
N GLY A 181 -5.04 -15.33 -16.75
CA GLY A 181 -6.36 -15.82 -17.14
C GLY A 181 -6.74 -17.06 -16.32
N MET A 182 -7.67 -16.91 -15.37
CA MET A 182 -8.26 -18.02 -14.61
C MET A 182 -9.68 -18.34 -15.09
N VAL A 183 -10.23 -17.54 -16.01
CA VAL A 183 -11.56 -17.74 -16.60
C VAL A 183 -11.47 -17.51 -18.12
N PRO A 184 -12.05 -18.38 -18.97
CA PRO A 184 -12.04 -18.22 -20.42
C PRO A 184 -12.74 -16.92 -20.89
N PRO A 185 -12.28 -16.28 -21.98
CA PRO A 185 -11.09 -16.62 -22.78
C PRO A 185 -9.80 -16.16 -22.08
N LEU A 186 -8.80 -17.06 -22.03
CA LEU A 186 -7.56 -16.97 -21.26
C LEU A 186 -6.57 -15.93 -21.80
N VAL A 187 -6.96 -14.66 -21.86
CA VAL A 187 -6.06 -13.57 -22.23
C VAL A 187 -5.54 -12.95 -20.94
N PRO A 188 -4.23 -13.05 -20.64
CA PRO A 188 -3.65 -12.25 -19.57
C PRO A 188 -3.98 -10.79 -19.79
N THR A 189 -4.43 -10.09 -18.75
CA THR A 189 -4.62 -8.65 -18.84
C THR A 189 -3.61 -8.00 -17.92
N PHE A 190 -2.80 -7.09 -18.45
CA PHE A 190 -1.85 -6.31 -17.67
C PHE A 190 -2.28 -4.85 -17.64
N TRP A 191 -2.00 -4.17 -16.55
CA TRP A 191 -2.25 -2.75 -16.39
C TRP A 191 -1.31 -2.17 -15.34
N GLN A 192 -1.25 -0.86 -15.26
CA GLN A 192 -0.55 -0.13 -14.22
C GLN A 192 -1.51 0.74 -13.45
N TYR A 193 -1.28 0.85 -12.15
CA TYR A 193 -1.74 1.99 -11.37
C TYR A 193 -0.55 2.91 -11.10
N ARG A 194 -0.73 4.20 -11.39
CA ARG A 194 0.23 5.24 -11.05
C ARG A 194 -0.34 6.08 -9.93
N LEU A 195 0.35 6.10 -8.81
CA LEU A 195 -0.07 6.77 -7.59
C LEU A 195 0.85 7.95 -7.35
N LYS A 196 0.42 9.12 -7.82
CA LYS A 196 1.18 10.35 -7.76
C LYS A 196 0.87 11.10 -6.47
N TRP A 197 1.89 11.50 -5.74
CA TRP A 197 1.70 12.34 -4.55
C TRP A 197 1.24 13.75 -4.93
N ASP A 198 0.20 14.23 -4.27
CA ASP A 198 -0.27 15.60 -4.35
C ASP A 198 0.13 16.36 -3.08
N ASP A 199 1.11 17.25 -3.18
CA ASP A 199 1.60 18.06 -2.06
C ASP A 199 0.54 19.00 -1.46
N LYS A 200 -0.50 19.38 -2.21
CA LYS A 200 -1.58 20.24 -1.68
C LYS A 200 -2.62 19.43 -0.93
N ALA A 201 -3.01 18.28 -1.50
CA ALA A 201 -3.99 17.40 -0.87
C ALA A 201 -3.38 16.55 0.26
N GLN A 202 -2.05 16.40 0.26
CA GLN A 202 -1.32 15.44 1.10
C GLN A 202 -1.91 14.03 0.93
N TRP A 203 -2.09 13.63 -0.33
CA TRP A 203 -2.75 12.37 -0.71
C TRP A 203 -2.21 11.85 -2.04
N PHE A 204 -2.49 10.59 -2.37
CA PHE A 204 -2.16 10.02 -3.68
C PHE A 204 -3.33 10.16 -4.66
N GLY A 205 -3.08 10.85 -5.78
CA GLY A 205 -3.92 10.74 -6.97
C GLY A 205 -3.66 9.39 -7.64
N ILE A 206 -4.71 8.70 -8.11
CA ILE A 206 -4.60 7.35 -8.69
C ILE A 206 -5.03 7.40 -10.15
N GLU A 207 -4.14 6.98 -11.03
CA GLU A 207 -4.39 6.83 -12.46
C GLU A 207 -4.32 5.35 -12.86
N TYR A 208 -5.27 4.92 -13.69
CA TYR A 208 -5.29 3.60 -14.31
C TYR A 208 -4.75 3.67 -15.73
N ILE A 209 -3.81 2.78 -16.07
CA ILE A 209 -3.22 2.68 -17.40
C ILE A 209 -3.36 1.24 -17.90
N PRO A 210 -4.15 0.98 -18.97
CA PRO A 210 -4.19 -0.33 -19.59
C PRO A 210 -2.85 -0.61 -20.29
N LEU A 211 -2.23 -1.76 -20.01
CA LEU A 211 -1.10 -2.24 -20.80
C LEU A 211 -1.65 -3.19 -21.88
N ARG A 212 -1.35 -2.92 -23.14
CA ARG A 212 -1.68 -3.85 -24.22
C ARG A 212 -0.72 -5.04 -24.14
N ASN A 213 -1.24 -6.25 -24.32
CA ASN A 213 -0.38 -7.39 -24.58
C ASN A 213 0.32 -7.12 -25.92
N GLU A 214 1.64 -6.94 -25.88
CA GLU A 214 2.48 -7.08 -27.07
C GLU A 214 2.51 -8.55 -27.53
#